data_AF-Q24R06-F1
#
_entry.id   AF-Q24R06-F1
#
_cell.length_a   1.000
_cell.length_b   1.000
_cell.length_c   1.000
_cell.angle_alpha   90.00
_cell.angle_beta   90.00
_cell.angle_gamma   90.00
#
_symmetry.space_group_name_H-M   'P 1'
#
loop_
_entity.id
_entity.type
_entity.pdbx_description
1 polymer ?
#
loop_
_entity_poly.entity_id
_entity_poly.type
_entity_poly.pdbx_seq_one_letter_code
_entity_poly.pdbx_strand_id
1 'polypeptide(L)'
;MKCDIIRDLLPTYIEGLASAASNEEIEKHLAGCEECRTFHSEMAGEIREEVPIAGDKEVDCLKKVRISYIRRAAVAVGSAVVCLLVLISLFAVGFSVSSQDMDMTYEVKDNHLEIHFQLKNGHDLLGSYTPEITYDENHQVIGTGQRYRPTWVFHNPFDDVGSTFTMGSELPGPNSPAGVTHTVTIEFADKTVQFIDGRLVE
;
A
#
# COMPACT_ATOMS: atom_id res chain seq x y z
N MET A 1 55.58 -14.95 60.80
CA MET A 1 54.27 -15.27 61.39
C MET A 1 53.65 -16.49 60.71
N LYS A 2 52.76 -17.24 61.38
CA LYS A 2 52.04 -18.37 60.77
C LYS A 2 50.84 -17.86 59.97
N CYS A 3 50.54 -18.49 58.83
CA CYS A 3 49.46 -18.06 57.93
C CYS A 3 48.09 -17.99 58.62
N ASP A 4 47.79 -18.91 59.54
CA ASP A 4 46.51 -18.92 60.28
C ASP A 4 46.32 -17.62 61.10
N ILE A 5 47.37 -17.15 61.75
CA ILE A 5 47.35 -15.91 62.54
C ILE A 5 47.16 -14.70 61.62
N ILE A 6 47.76 -14.73 60.43
CA ILE A 6 47.60 -13.66 59.44
C ILE A 6 46.15 -13.63 58.97
N ARG A 7 45.56 -14.78 58.63
CA ARG A 7 44.16 -14.89 58.19
C ARG A 7 43.17 -14.38 59.24
N ASP A 8 43.42 -14.66 60.52
CA ASP A 8 42.58 -14.15 61.61
C ASP A 8 42.67 -12.61 61.78
N LEU A 9 43.84 -12.02 61.46
CA LEU A 9 44.08 -10.58 61.60
C LEU A 9 43.77 -9.77 60.34
N LEU A 10 43.73 -10.40 59.16
CA LEU A 10 43.45 -9.75 57.87
C LEU A 10 42.16 -8.92 57.84
N PRO A 11 41.02 -9.33 58.44
CA PRO A 11 39.81 -8.51 58.48
C PRO A 11 40.07 -7.17 59.18
N THR A 12 40.73 -7.20 60.34
CA THR A 12 41.04 -5.99 61.12
C THR A 12 42.11 -5.12 60.45
N TYR A 13 43.00 -5.73 59.66
CA TYR A 13 43.95 -5.01 58.80
C TYR A 13 43.25 -4.27 57.65
N ILE A 14 42.33 -4.94 56.94
CA ILE A 14 41.54 -4.35 55.84
C ILE A 14 40.68 -3.19 56.36
N GLU A 15 40.14 -3.31 57.57
CA GLU A 15 39.35 -2.25 58.23
C GLU A 15 40.21 -1.13 58.85
N GLY A 16 41.55 -1.25 58.83
CA GLY A 16 42.48 -0.26 59.40
C GLY A 16 42.48 -0.18 60.93
N LEU A 17 42.00 -1.22 61.60
CA LEU A 17 41.85 -1.31 63.07
C LEU A 17 42.99 -2.07 63.77
N ALA A 18 43.92 -2.64 63.00
CA ALA A 18 45.10 -3.32 63.53
C ALA A 18 46.18 -2.32 64.00
N SER A 19 46.94 -2.70 65.04
CA SER A 19 48.01 -1.86 65.59
C SER A 19 49.16 -1.69 64.59
N ALA A 20 49.93 -0.60 64.68
CA ALA A 20 51.06 -0.36 63.79
C ALA A 20 52.10 -1.52 63.77
N ALA A 21 52.38 -2.10 64.95
CA ALA A 21 53.26 -3.26 65.05
C ALA A 21 52.69 -4.52 64.39
N SER A 22 51.36 -4.68 64.41
CA SER A 22 50.67 -5.79 63.73
C SER A 22 50.67 -5.60 62.21
N ASN A 23 50.48 -4.37 61.73
CA ASN A 23 50.49 -4.04 60.29
C ASN A 23 51.85 -4.34 59.66
N GLU A 24 52.94 -3.95 60.31
CA GLU A 24 54.30 -4.21 59.80
C GLU A 24 54.59 -5.72 59.64
N GLU A 25 54.15 -6.53 60.61
CA GLU A 25 54.30 -7.99 60.55
C GLU A 25 53.40 -8.63 59.49
N ILE A 26 52.18 -8.10 59.28
CA ILE A 26 51.26 -8.56 58.23
C ILE A 26 51.82 -8.24 56.84
N GLU A 27 52.29 -7.00 56.61
CA GLU A 27 52.88 -6.57 55.33
C GLU A 27 54.11 -7.41 54.96
N LYS A 28 55.00 -7.65 55.93
CA LYS A 28 56.17 -8.50 55.74
C LYS A 28 55.81 -9.93 55.36
N HIS A 29 54.69 -10.46 55.90
CA HIS A 29 54.21 -11.79 55.55
C HIS A 29 53.55 -11.83 54.16
N LEU A 30 52.71 -10.84 53.82
CA LEU A 30 52.09 -10.73 52.50
C LEU A 30 53.12 -10.56 51.37
N ALA A 31 54.27 -9.95 51.65
CA ALA A 31 55.37 -9.86 50.71
C ALA A 31 55.98 -11.24 50.35
N GLY A 32 55.99 -12.18 51.29
CA GLY A 32 56.62 -13.49 51.16
C GLY A 32 55.68 -14.69 50.98
N CYS A 33 54.36 -14.51 51.13
CA CYS A 33 53.37 -15.58 51.11
C CYS A 33 52.29 -15.32 50.06
N GLU A 34 52.33 -16.09 48.96
CA GLU A 34 51.37 -15.96 47.87
C GLU A 34 49.95 -16.35 48.29
N GLU A 35 49.79 -17.39 49.11
CA GLU A 35 48.47 -17.83 49.60
C GLU A 35 47.75 -16.74 50.41
N CYS A 36 48.47 -16.06 51.31
CA CYS A 36 47.89 -14.99 52.11
C CYS A 36 47.60 -13.73 51.30
N ARG A 37 48.38 -13.47 50.24
CA ARG A 37 48.14 -12.36 49.31
C ARG A 37 46.88 -12.59 48.47
N THR A 38 46.68 -13.81 47.96
CA THR A 38 45.45 -14.17 47.24
C THR A 38 44.24 -14.03 48.15
N PHE A 39 44.31 -14.58 49.37
CA PHE A 39 43.23 -14.47 50.35
C PHE A 39 42.90 -13.02 50.73
N HIS A 40 43.91 -12.15 50.89
CA HIS A 40 43.70 -10.72 51.09
C HIS A 40 42.98 -10.07 49.90
N SER A 41 43.40 -10.36 48.66
CA SER A 41 42.79 -9.78 47.44
C SER A 41 41.34 -10.23 47.21
N GLU A 42 41.02 -11.49 47.54
CA GLU A 42 39.65 -12.01 47.53
C GLU A 42 38.78 -11.28 48.55
N MET A 43 39.30 -11.10 49.77
CA MET A 43 38.57 -10.48 50.88
C MET A 43 38.42 -8.95 50.73
N ALA A 44 39.39 -8.28 50.12
CA ALA A 44 39.35 -6.86 49.80
C ALA A 44 38.46 -6.53 48.59
N GLY A 45 37.89 -7.55 47.93
CA GLY A 45 36.98 -7.37 46.80
C GLY A 45 37.66 -6.85 45.52
N GLU A 46 38.98 -7.05 45.38
CA GLU A 46 39.75 -6.59 44.20
C GLU A 46 39.53 -7.48 42.97
N ILE A 47 39.00 -8.70 43.15
CA ILE A 47 38.53 -9.53 42.05
C ILE A 47 37.15 -9.01 41.60
N ARG A 48 37.17 -8.03 40.70
CA ARG A 48 35.99 -7.68 39.92
C ARG A 48 35.66 -8.85 38.99
N GLU A 49 34.74 -9.70 39.41
CA GLU A 49 33.96 -10.50 38.47
C GLU A 49 33.27 -9.51 37.53
N GLU A 50 33.70 -9.49 36.27
CA GLU A 50 33.06 -8.72 35.21
C GLU A 50 31.66 -9.30 34.97
N VAL A 51 30.68 -8.82 35.73
CA VAL A 51 29.27 -9.09 35.45
C VAL A 51 28.98 -8.51 34.07
N PRO A 52 28.65 -9.33 33.04
CA PRO A 52 28.33 -8.80 31.74
C PRO A 52 27.01 -8.04 31.89
N ILE A 53 27.06 -6.73 31.68
CA ILE A 53 25.88 -5.86 31.67
C ILE A 53 24.93 -6.38 30.58
N ALA A 54 23.88 -7.09 30.99
CA ALA A 54 22.80 -7.58 30.14
C ALA A 54 21.83 -6.43 29.78
N GLY A 55 22.36 -5.32 29.25
CA GLY A 55 21.58 -4.09 29.02
C GLY A 55 21.13 -3.85 27.58
N ASP A 56 21.88 -4.31 26.58
CA ASP A 56 21.66 -3.87 25.18
C ASP A 56 21.10 -4.94 24.24
N LYS A 57 21.27 -6.24 24.54
CA LYS A 57 20.88 -7.32 23.61
C LYS A 57 19.39 -7.66 23.64
N GLU A 58 18.70 -7.45 24.75
CA GLU A 58 17.27 -7.78 24.88
C GLU A 58 16.36 -6.82 24.10
N VAL A 59 16.71 -5.53 24.06
CA VAL A 59 15.92 -4.50 23.36
C VAL A 59 16.04 -4.63 21.84
N ASP A 60 17.19 -5.08 21.33
CA ASP A 60 17.44 -5.19 19.89
C ASP A 60 16.74 -6.42 19.27
N CYS A 61 16.63 -7.51 20.02
CA CYS A 61 15.84 -8.68 19.62
C CYS A 61 14.36 -8.34 19.40
N LEU A 62 13.76 -7.55 20.30
CA LEU A 62 12.35 -7.13 20.19
C LEU A 62 12.11 -6.20 18.99
N LYS A 63 13.04 -5.29 18.69
CA LYS A 63 12.98 -4.43 17.49
C LYS A 63 13.04 -5.26 16.21
N LYS A 64 13.93 -6.25 16.14
CA LYS A 64 14.09 -7.11 14.95
C LYS A 64 12.85 -7.96 14.68
N VAL A 65 12.24 -8.52 15.72
CA VAL A 65 10.99 -9.28 15.61
C VAL A 65 9.83 -8.38 15.21
N ARG A 66 9.72 -7.17 15.79
CA ARG A 66 8.68 -6.19 15.44
C ARG A 66 8.78 -5.74 13.98
N ILE A 67 9.98 -5.45 13.47
CA ILE A 67 10.20 -5.07 12.07
C ILE A 67 9.86 -6.22 11.12
N SER A 68 10.22 -7.46 11.47
CA SER A 68 9.87 -8.65 10.70
C SER A 68 8.35 -8.86 10.63
N TYR A 69 7.65 -8.70 11.76
CA TYR A 69 6.19 -8.80 11.83
C TYR A 69 5.50 -7.68 11.03
N ILE A 70 5.94 -6.43 11.18
CA ILE A 70 5.40 -5.29 10.40
C ILE A 70 5.63 -5.50 8.91
N ARG A 71 6.80 -5.99 8.48
CA ARG A 71 7.05 -6.31 7.07
C ARG A 71 6.11 -7.40 6.56
N ARG A 72 5.91 -8.49 7.32
CA ARG A 72 4.98 -9.57 6.94
C ARG A 72 3.52 -9.07 6.87
N ALA A 73 3.11 -8.27 7.86
CA ALA A 73 1.79 -7.64 7.88
C ALA A 73 1.61 -6.68 6.70
N ALA A 74 2.62 -5.86 6.38
CA ALA A 74 2.58 -4.95 5.24
C ALA A 74 2.51 -5.70 3.90
N VAL A 75 3.22 -6.82 3.76
CA VAL A 75 3.10 -7.69 2.57
C VAL A 75 1.70 -8.30 2.48
N ALA A 76 1.14 -8.80 3.58
CA ALA A 76 -0.21 -9.35 3.60
C ALA A 76 -1.27 -8.30 3.25
N VAL A 77 -1.25 -7.15 3.91
CA VAL A 77 -2.18 -6.03 3.63
C VAL A 77 -1.98 -5.52 2.21
N GLY A 78 -0.73 -5.33 1.77
CA GLY A 78 -0.40 -4.91 0.41
C GLY A 78 -0.95 -5.88 -0.63
N SER A 79 -0.79 -7.19 -0.40
CA SER A 79 -1.35 -8.23 -1.28
C SER A 79 -2.88 -8.18 -1.34
N ALA A 80 -3.54 -7.99 -0.19
CA ALA A 80 -4.99 -7.88 -0.14
C ALA A 80 -5.51 -6.64 -0.89
N VAL A 81 -4.82 -5.50 -0.75
CA VAL A 81 -5.16 -4.27 -1.48
C VAL A 81 -4.99 -4.46 -2.98
N VAL A 82 -3.88 -5.07 -3.43
CA VAL A 82 -3.65 -5.36 -4.86
C VAL A 82 -4.73 -6.29 -5.40
N CYS A 83 -5.07 -7.36 -4.68
CA CYS A 83 -6.15 -8.25 -5.08
C CYS A 83 -7.50 -7.52 -5.20
N LEU A 84 -7.83 -6.64 -4.25
CA LEU A 84 -9.05 -5.83 -4.32
C LEU A 84 -9.05 -4.89 -5.53
N LEU A 85 -7.93 -4.24 -5.83
CA LEU A 85 -7.81 -3.37 -7.00
C LEU A 85 -8.00 -4.15 -8.32
N VAL A 86 -7.47 -5.37 -8.40
CA VAL A 86 -7.66 -6.25 -9.56
C VAL A 86 -9.12 -6.67 -9.68
N LEU A 87 -9.80 -7.01 -8.59
CA LEU A 87 -11.23 -7.34 -8.64
C LEU A 87 -12.06 -6.13 -9.09
N ILE A 88 -11.78 -4.94 -8.57
CA ILE A 88 -12.46 -3.71 -8.99
C ILE A 88 -12.22 -3.44 -10.48
N SER A 89 -11.00 -3.63 -10.98
CA SER A 89 -10.73 -3.40 -12.40
C SER A 89 -11.47 -4.39 -13.30
N LEU A 90 -11.56 -5.67 -12.92
CA LEU A 90 -12.22 -6.72 -13.71
C LEU A 90 -13.75 -6.60 -13.74
N PHE A 91 -14.37 -6.16 -12.64
CA PHE A 91 -15.82 -6.19 -12.47
C PHE A 91 -16.51 -4.82 -12.50
N ALA A 92 -15.80 -3.71 -12.25
CA ALA A 92 -16.40 -2.37 -12.17
C ALA A 92 -15.89 -1.38 -13.23
N VAL A 93 -14.62 -1.44 -13.62
CA VAL A 93 -14.05 -0.54 -14.63
C VAL A 93 -14.12 -1.16 -16.02
N GLY A 94 -13.72 -2.44 -16.13
CA GLY A 94 -13.75 -3.19 -17.38
C GLY A 94 -12.66 -2.79 -18.37
N PHE A 95 -12.77 -3.34 -19.58
CA PHE A 95 -11.86 -3.11 -20.69
C PHE A 95 -12.61 -2.49 -21.87
N SER A 96 -11.92 -1.71 -22.69
CA SER A 96 -12.54 -1.10 -23.88
C SER A 96 -12.98 -2.17 -24.88
N VAL A 97 -14.18 -2.00 -25.45
CA VAL A 97 -14.77 -2.93 -26.42
C VAL A 97 -14.17 -2.70 -27.81
N SER A 98 -13.75 -3.77 -28.48
CA SER A 98 -13.44 -3.72 -29.92
C SER A 98 -14.73 -3.65 -30.73
N SER A 99 -14.71 -2.86 -31.81
CA SER A 99 -15.85 -2.73 -32.71
C SER A 99 -16.26 -4.05 -33.39
N GLN A 100 -15.36 -5.02 -33.49
CA GLN A 100 -15.67 -6.35 -34.05
C GLN A 100 -16.55 -7.19 -33.11
N ASP A 101 -16.42 -6.97 -31.81
CA ASP A 101 -17.16 -7.67 -30.75
C ASP A 101 -18.51 -7.03 -30.44
N MET A 102 -18.85 -5.91 -31.10
CA MET A 102 -20.09 -5.18 -30.92
C MET A 102 -20.94 -5.22 -32.19
N ASP A 103 -22.17 -5.70 -32.08
CA ASP A 103 -23.20 -5.42 -33.07
C ASP A 103 -23.87 -4.09 -32.71
N MET A 104 -23.90 -3.16 -33.67
CA MET A 104 -24.49 -1.84 -33.53
C MET A 104 -25.52 -1.62 -34.63
N THR A 105 -26.76 -1.35 -34.25
CA THR A 105 -27.82 -0.91 -35.17
C THR A 105 -28.36 0.43 -34.69
N TYR A 106 -28.94 1.21 -35.60
CA TYR A 106 -29.50 2.50 -35.26
C TYR A 106 -30.74 2.81 -36.08
N GLU A 107 -31.61 3.62 -35.50
CA GLU A 107 -32.81 4.14 -36.14
C GLU A 107 -32.99 5.61 -35.80
N VAL A 108 -33.52 6.38 -36.74
CA VAL A 108 -33.90 7.77 -36.51
C VAL A 108 -35.41 7.89 -36.66
N LYS A 109 -36.10 8.21 -35.56
CA LYS A 109 -37.55 8.36 -35.49
C LYS A 109 -37.90 9.63 -34.72
N ASP A 110 -38.85 10.41 -35.23
CA ASP A 110 -39.39 11.59 -34.53
C ASP A 110 -38.31 12.50 -33.91
N ASN A 111 -37.26 12.79 -34.69
CA ASN A 111 -36.15 13.63 -34.27
C ASN A 111 -35.35 13.07 -33.07
N HIS A 112 -35.39 11.76 -32.87
CA HIS A 112 -34.57 11.01 -31.93
C HIS A 112 -33.71 10.00 -32.69
N LEU A 113 -32.42 9.96 -32.35
CA LEU A 113 -31.49 8.91 -32.74
C LEU A 113 -31.49 7.84 -31.66
N GLU A 114 -31.88 6.62 -32.01
CA GLU A 114 -31.81 5.45 -31.14
C GLU A 114 -30.72 4.50 -31.67
N ILE A 115 -29.81 4.07 -30.80
CA ILE A 115 -28.69 3.19 -31.13
C ILE A 115 -28.74 1.97 -30.20
N HIS A 116 -28.84 0.79 -30.78
CA HIS A 116 -28.82 -0.48 -30.06
C HIS A 116 -27.44 -1.11 -30.16
N PHE A 117 -26.94 -1.55 -29.01
CA PHE A 117 -25.67 -2.23 -28.84
C PHE A 117 -25.91 -3.65 -28.33
N GLN A 118 -25.26 -4.63 -28.96
CA GLN A 118 -25.25 -6.02 -28.55
C GLN A 118 -23.81 -6.53 -28.54
N LEU A 119 -23.30 -6.81 -27.35
CA LEU A 119 -21.96 -7.37 -27.18
C LEU A 119 -21.97 -8.87 -27.46
N LYS A 120 -21.00 -9.34 -28.26
CA LYS A 120 -20.92 -10.73 -28.75
C LYS A 120 -19.93 -11.61 -28.01
N ASN A 121 -19.09 -11.04 -27.15
CA ASN A 121 -17.99 -11.75 -26.50
C ASN A 121 -18.39 -12.52 -25.23
N GLY A 122 -19.68 -12.55 -24.87
CA GLY A 122 -20.19 -13.26 -23.70
C GLY A 122 -19.89 -12.57 -22.35
N HIS A 123 -19.44 -11.32 -22.38
CA HIS A 123 -19.26 -10.47 -21.21
C HIS A 123 -20.45 -9.53 -20.99
N ASP A 124 -20.45 -8.87 -19.84
CA ASP A 124 -21.44 -7.85 -19.52
C ASP A 124 -20.98 -6.50 -20.09
N LEU A 125 -21.92 -5.71 -20.61
CA LEU A 125 -21.67 -4.43 -21.26
C LEU A 125 -21.91 -3.27 -20.29
N LEU A 126 -20.87 -2.47 -20.08
CA LEU A 126 -20.94 -1.17 -19.45
C LEU A 126 -20.65 -0.10 -20.50
N GLY A 127 -20.91 1.15 -20.13
CA GLY A 127 -20.23 2.24 -20.79
C GLY A 127 -20.34 3.55 -20.05
N SER A 128 -19.49 4.48 -20.45
CA SER A 128 -19.43 5.81 -19.85
C SER A 128 -19.93 6.86 -20.84
N TYR A 129 -20.66 7.83 -20.32
CA TYR A 129 -21.23 8.95 -21.08
C TYR A 129 -20.56 10.24 -20.65
N THR A 130 -20.02 10.97 -21.61
CA THR A 130 -19.45 12.30 -21.39
C THR A 130 -20.15 13.30 -22.31
N PRO A 131 -20.83 14.33 -21.78
CA PRO A 131 -21.40 15.37 -22.62
C PRO A 131 -20.27 16.23 -23.23
N GLU A 132 -20.44 16.62 -24.48
CA GLU A 132 -19.50 17.47 -25.22
C GLU A 132 -20.20 18.75 -25.67
N ILE A 133 -19.55 19.89 -25.50
CA ILE A 133 -20.04 21.18 -25.98
C ILE A 133 -18.91 21.85 -26.74
N THR A 134 -19.21 22.26 -27.96
CA THR A 134 -18.27 22.97 -28.83
C THR A 134 -18.65 24.45 -28.88
N TYR A 135 -17.66 25.31 -28.67
CA TYR A 135 -17.81 26.76 -28.65
C TYR A 135 -17.03 27.39 -29.80
N ASP A 136 -17.52 28.50 -30.33
CA ASP A 136 -16.75 29.34 -31.25
C ASP A 136 -15.80 30.30 -30.52
N GLU A 137 -15.06 31.12 -31.28
CA GLU A 137 -14.13 32.13 -30.74
C GLU A 137 -14.83 33.18 -29.86
N ASN A 138 -16.13 33.40 -30.05
CA ASN A 138 -16.96 34.33 -29.27
C ASN A 138 -17.61 33.66 -28.05
N HIS A 139 -17.25 32.42 -27.73
CA HIS A 139 -17.85 31.60 -26.66
C HIS A 139 -19.35 31.31 -26.87
N GLN A 140 -19.84 31.37 -28.11
CA GLN A 140 -21.17 30.93 -28.47
C GLN A 140 -21.15 29.42 -28.74
N VAL A 141 -22.19 28.71 -28.28
CA VAL A 141 -22.32 27.27 -28.53
C VAL A 141 -22.60 27.04 -30.01
N ILE A 142 -21.73 26.28 -30.66
CA ILE A 142 -21.84 25.88 -32.08
C ILE A 142 -22.04 24.38 -32.25
N GLY A 143 -21.84 23.60 -31.19
CA GLY A 143 -22.11 22.17 -31.21
C GLY A 143 -22.43 21.63 -29.83
N THR A 144 -23.27 20.62 -29.81
CA THR A 144 -23.54 19.78 -28.64
C THR A 144 -23.29 18.34 -29.00
N GLY A 145 -22.97 17.51 -28.02
CA GLY A 145 -22.70 16.12 -28.31
C GLY A 145 -22.60 15.25 -27.09
N GLN A 146 -22.46 13.97 -27.36
CA GLN A 146 -22.30 12.94 -26.35
C GLN A 146 -21.22 11.98 -26.80
N ARG A 147 -20.28 11.68 -25.92
CA ARG A 147 -19.27 10.65 -26.13
C ARG A 147 -19.59 9.43 -25.29
N TYR A 148 -19.78 8.31 -25.97
CA TYR A 148 -20.01 7.00 -25.38
C TYR A 148 -18.76 6.13 -25.54
N ARG A 149 -18.30 5.55 -24.44
CA ARG A 149 -17.21 4.56 -24.43
C ARG A 149 -17.74 3.23 -23.90
N PRO A 150 -18.01 2.25 -24.76
CA PRO A 150 -18.40 0.91 -24.33
C PRO A 150 -17.21 0.20 -23.68
N THR A 151 -17.46 -0.40 -22.52
CA THR A 151 -16.52 -1.27 -21.82
C THR A 151 -17.19 -2.60 -21.51
N TRP A 152 -16.42 -3.68 -21.50
CA TRP A 152 -16.91 -4.98 -21.07
C TRP A 152 -16.30 -5.37 -19.73
N VAL A 153 -17.08 -6.06 -18.89
CA VAL A 153 -16.64 -6.60 -17.60
C VAL A 153 -16.94 -8.09 -17.51
N PHE A 154 -16.23 -8.80 -16.65
CA PHE A 154 -16.61 -10.17 -16.33
C PHE A 154 -17.97 -10.20 -15.68
N HIS A 155 -18.76 -11.23 -16.01
CA HIS A 155 -20.08 -11.42 -15.42
C HIS A 155 -20.00 -11.40 -13.90
N ASN A 156 -20.72 -10.46 -13.27
CA ASN A 156 -20.71 -10.30 -11.83
C ASN A 156 -21.85 -11.12 -11.21
N PRO A 157 -21.57 -12.11 -10.34
CA PRO A 157 -22.61 -12.95 -9.75
C PRO A 157 -23.57 -12.19 -8.81
N PHE A 158 -23.27 -10.94 -8.46
CA PHE A 158 -24.10 -10.10 -7.59
C PHE A 158 -24.91 -9.03 -8.35
N ASP A 159 -24.61 -8.77 -9.62
CA ASP A 159 -25.26 -7.75 -10.44
C ASP A 159 -25.06 -8.06 -11.93
N ASP A 160 -26.15 -8.37 -12.64
CA ASP A 160 -26.12 -8.69 -14.08
C ASP A 160 -26.64 -7.49 -14.87
N VAL A 161 -25.73 -6.76 -15.51
CA VAL A 161 -26.05 -5.61 -16.36
C VAL A 161 -26.33 -6.01 -17.81
N GLY A 162 -26.21 -7.30 -18.14
CA GLY A 162 -26.47 -7.86 -19.45
C GLY A 162 -25.46 -7.46 -20.52
N SER A 163 -25.66 -7.93 -21.74
CA SER A 163 -24.80 -7.68 -22.90
C SER A 163 -25.37 -6.65 -23.88
N THR A 164 -26.50 -6.03 -23.54
CA THR A 164 -27.25 -5.13 -24.42
C THR A 164 -27.44 -3.77 -23.81
N PHE A 165 -27.27 -2.73 -24.61
CA PHE A 165 -27.54 -1.36 -24.21
C PHE A 165 -28.22 -0.59 -25.33
N THR A 166 -29.17 0.29 -24.99
CA THR A 166 -29.81 1.18 -25.97
C THR A 166 -29.56 2.63 -25.57
N MET A 167 -28.98 3.40 -26.47
CA MET A 167 -28.75 4.83 -26.31
C MET A 167 -29.77 5.62 -27.13
N GLY A 168 -30.37 6.63 -26.54
CA GLY A 168 -31.19 7.62 -27.24
C GLY A 168 -30.53 9.00 -27.19
N SER A 169 -30.58 9.75 -28.29
CA SER A 169 -30.22 11.16 -28.31
C SER A 169 -31.26 11.98 -29.08
N GLU A 170 -31.67 13.09 -28.49
CA GLU A 170 -32.53 14.08 -29.15
C GLU A 170 -31.72 14.84 -30.21
N LEU A 171 -32.20 14.81 -31.45
CA LEU A 171 -31.61 15.58 -32.54
C LEU A 171 -32.12 17.04 -32.51
N PRO A 172 -31.43 17.99 -33.15
CA PRO A 172 -31.90 19.37 -33.24
C PRO A 172 -33.25 19.44 -33.99
N GLY A 173 -34.28 19.92 -33.29
CA GLY A 173 -35.62 20.10 -33.86
C GLY A 173 -35.83 21.49 -34.45
N PRO A 174 -37.02 21.79 -34.98
CA PRO A 174 -37.33 23.11 -35.56
C PRO A 174 -37.25 24.28 -34.56
N ASN A 175 -37.24 23.99 -33.26
CA ASN A 175 -37.10 24.98 -32.18
C ASN A 175 -35.67 25.09 -31.64
N SER A 176 -34.72 24.28 -32.14
CA SER A 176 -33.31 24.33 -31.71
C SER A 176 -32.60 25.54 -32.34
N PRO A 177 -31.61 26.14 -31.64
CA PRO A 177 -30.86 27.25 -32.20
C PRO A 177 -30.23 26.86 -33.54
N ALA A 178 -30.52 27.64 -34.58
CA ALA A 178 -30.04 27.38 -35.93
C ALA A 178 -28.51 27.38 -35.98
N GLY A 179 -27.93 26.39 -36.65
CA GLY A 179 -26.49 26.26 -36.82
C GLY A 179 -25.74 25.52 -35.71
N VAL A 180 -26.44 25.00 -34.69
CA VAL A 180 -25.83 24.13 -33.69
C VAL A 180 -25.82 22.69 -34.19
N THR A 181 -24.62 22.11 -34.33
CA THR A 181 -24.44 20.72 -34.75
C THR A 181 -24.60 19.78 -33.56
N HIS A 182 -25.32 18.66 -33.72
CA HIS A 182 -25.42 17.63 -32.70
C HIS A 182 -24.57 16.41 -33.07
N THR A 183 -23.58 16.06 -32.24
CA THR A 183 -22.63 14.97 -32.51
C THR A 183 -22.70 13.88 -31.45
N VAL A 184 -23.02 12.64 -31.85
CA VAL A 184 -22.88 11.47 -30.98
C VAL A 184 -21.63 10.71 -31.39
N THR A 185 -20.66 10.59 -30.49
CA THR A 185 -19.38 9.90 -30.72
C THR A 185 -19.35 8.59 -29.93
N ILE A 186 -19.06 7.48 -30.60
CA ILE A 186 -18.86 6.17 -29.99
C ILE A 186 -17.39 5.80 -30.17
N GLU A 187 -16.67 5.61 -29.07
CA GLU A 187 -15.24 5.34 -29.07
C GLU A 187 -14.97 3.89 -28.66
N PHE A 188 -14.75 3.03 -29.66
CA PHE A 188 -14.27 1.66 -29.48
C PHE A 188 -12.75 1.63 -29.29
N ALA A 189 -12.22 0.49 -28.87
CA ALA A 189 -10.78 0.28 -28.69
C ALA A 189 -9.96 0.45 -29.98
N ASP A 190 -10.59 0.17 -31.13
CA ASP A 190 -9.96 0.09 -32.45
C ASP A 190 -10.42 1.18 -33.43
N LYS A 191 -11.57 1.82 -33.17
CA LYS A 191 -12.09 2.92 -34.02
C LYS A 191 -13.07 3.82 -33.29
N THR A 192 -13.32 4.99 -33.89
CA THR A 192 -14.37 5.91 -33.45
C THR A 192 -15.44 5.99 -34.52
N VAL A 193 -16.71 5.98 -34.10
CA VAL A 193 -17.87 6.14 -34.97
C VAL A 193 -18.61 7.41 -34.56
N GLN A 194 -19.03 8.23 -35.52
CA GLN A 194 -19.74 9.48 -35.22
C GLN A 194 -21.09 9.53 -35.92
N PHE A 195 -22.07 10.12 -35.24
CA PHE A 195 -23.33 10.54 -35.83
C PHE A 195 -23.39 12.06 -35.77
N ILE A 196 -23.54 12.70 -36.92
CA ILE A 196 -23.72 14.15 -37.02
C ILE A 196 -25.15 14.40 -37.46
N ASP A 197 -25.94 15.05 -36.60
CA ASP A 197 -27.36 15.33 -36.80
C ASP A 197 -28.16 14.08 -37.21
N GLY A 198 -27.85 12.94 -36.57
CA GLY A 198 -28.49 11.65 -36.82
C GLY A 198 -27.96 10.87 -38.03
N ARG A 199 -26.98 11.41 -38.76
CA ARG A 199 -26.35 10.72 -39.89
C ARG A 199 -25.03 10.08 -39.47
N LEU A 200 -24.88 8.80 -39.74
CA LEU A 200 -23.63 8.08 -39.52
C LEU A 200 -22.53 8.64 -40.44
N VAL A 201 -21.39 8.97 -39.85
CA VAL A 201 -20.16 9.40 -40.50
C VAL A 201 -19.06 8.43 -40.05
N GLU A 202 -18.60 7.59 -40.99
CA GLU A 202 -17.45 6.67 -40.80
C GLU A 202 -16.12 7.36 -41.08
#